data_AF-A0A399R983-F1
#
_entry.id   AF-A0A399R983-F1
#
_cell.length_a   1.000
_cell.length_b   1.000
_cell.length_c   1.000
_cell.angle_alpha   90.00
_cell.angle_beta   90.00
_cell.angle_gamma   90.00
#
_symmetry.space_group_name_H-M   'P 1'
#
loop_
_entity.id
_entity.type
_entity.pdbx_description
1 polymer ?
#
loop_
_entity_poly.entity_id
_entity_poly.type
_entity_poly.pdbx_seq_one_letter_code
_entity_poly.pdbx_strand_id
1 'polypeptide(L)'
;MPRHTASRSSRRHASGSRSRPRGAALASSVTALLLIATGCTAPDVVLPTAPAEPLRVVSLGDSYSTGTGPAEPLPGDPGVCGRTVASSVRVAAAEVGAELVDA
;
A
#
# COMPACT_ATOMS: atom_id res chain seq x y z
N MET A 1 26.89 -37.84 72.38
CA MET A 1 25.76 -37.63 71.45
C MET A 1 25.40 -36.15 71.51
N PRO A 2 25.33 -35.45 70.36
CA PRO A 2 24.19 -35.55 69.45
C PRO A 2 24.57 -35.88 68.00
N ARG A 3 23.55 -36.29 67.24
CA ARG A 3 23.59 -36.86 65.89
C ARG A 3 23.06 -35.87 64.85
N HIS A 4 23.63 -36.02 63.64
CA HIS A 4 23.12 -35.72 62.29
C HIS A 4 22.87 -34.25 61.89
N THR A 5 23.47 -33.87 60.75
CA THR A 5 22.70 -33.50 59.54
C THR A 5 23.56 -33.72 58.30
N ALA A 6 22.97 -34.38 57.31
CA ALA A 6 23.50 -34.55 55.97
C ALA A 6 23.28 -33.28 55.12
N SER A 7 23.85 -33.31 53.91
CA SER A 7 23.46 -32.51 52.74
C SER A 7 24.09 -31.12 52.59
N ARG A 8 25.03 -30.99 51.63
CA ARG A 8 24.67 -30.53 50.28
C ARG A 8 25.84 -30.67 49.32
N SER A 9 25.60 -31.42 48.25
CA SER A 9 26.28 -31.25 46.98
C SER A 9 25.95 -29.85 46.45
N SER A 10 26.96 -29.02 46.19
CA SER A 10 26.83 -27.91 45.26
C SER A 10 27.91 -28.05 44.20
N ARG A 11 27.48 -28.60 43.06
CA ARG A 11 28.29 -28.72 41.84
C ARG A 11 28.85 -27.36 41.48
N ARG A 12 30.16 -27.20 41.60
CA ARG A 12 30.88 -26.24 40.77
C ARG A 12 30.86 -26.81 39.36
N HIS A 13 29.96 -26.33 38.51
CA HIS A 13 30.19 -26.35 37.08
C HIS A 13 29.98 -24.96 36.51
N ALA A 14 31.13 -24.29 36.42
CA ALA A 14 31.55 -23.43 35.33
C ALA A 14 30.45 -22.68 34.58
N SER A 15 30.45 -21.37 34.82
CA SER A 15 30.27 -20.33 33.81
C SER A 15 30.37 -20.86 32.38
N GLY A 16 29.22 -21.17 31.79
CA GLY A 16 29.07 -21.43 30.37
C GLY A 16 29.44 -20.19 29.57
N SER A 17 30.71 -20.13 29.20
CA SER A 17 31.31 -19.50 28.02
C SER A 17 30.50 -18.40 27.34
N ARG A 18 31.02 -17.18 27.49
CA ARG A 18 30.65 -15.93 26.80
C ARG A 18 30.93 -16.00 25.29
N SER A 19 30.21 -16.82 24.53
CA SER A 19 30.33 -16.88 23.06
C SER A 19 29.26 -16.08 22.30
N ARG A 20 28.38 -15.36 23.01
CA ARG A 20 27.28 -14.57 22.41
C ARG A 20 27.66 -13.32 21.59
N PRO A 21 28.79 -12.61 21.76
CA PRO A 21 28.99 -11.34 21.04
C PRO A 21 29.28 -11.56 19.55
N ARG A 22 29.85 -12.70 19.16
CA ARG A 22 30.14 -13.03 17.75
C ARG A 22 28.87 -13.37 16.97
N GLY A 23 27.92 -14.07 17.59
CA GLY A 23 26.64 -14.39 16.97
C GLY A 23 25.77 -13.15 16.71
N ALA A 24 25.74 -12.22 17.68
CA ALA A 24 25.02 -10.95 17.52
C ALA A 24 25.64 -10.07 16.43
N ALA A 25 26.98 -10.00 16.35
CA ALA A 25 27.69 -9.24 15.31
C ALA A 25 27.51 -9.85 13.91
N LEU A 26 27.52 -11.17 13.79
CA LEU A 26 27.23 -11.85 12.53
C LEU A 26 25.79 -11.61 12.09
N ALA A 27 24.83 -11.74 13.00
CA ALA A 27 23.43 -11.46 12.71
C ALA A 27 23.24 -10.02 12.22
N SER A 28 23.82 -9.02 12.89
CA SER A 28 23.71 -7.62 12.46
C SER A 28 24.33 -7.36 11.09
N SER A 29 25.49 -7.97 10.79
CA SER A 29 26.13 -7.85 9.48
C SER A 29 25.29 -8.46 8.35
N VAL A 30 24.66 -9.62 8.59
CA VAL A 30 23.79 -10.28 7.61
C VAL A 30 22.51 -9.47 7.37
N THR A 31 21.90 -8.93 8.43
CA THR A 31 20.73 -8.05 8.29
C THR A 31 21.06 -6.78 7.52
N ALA A 32 22.22 -6.17 7.79
CA ALA A 32 22.67 -4.98 7.06
C ALA A 32 22.90 -5.29 5.57
N LEU A 33 23.53 -6.43 5.25
CA LEU A 33 23.74 -6.84 3.85
C LEU A 33 22.42 -7.07 3.12
N LEU A 34 21.46 -7.72 3.79
CA LEU A 34 20.12 -7.97 3.24
C LEU A 34 19.38 -6.65 2.95
N LEU A 35 19.45 -5.69 3.86
CA LEU A 35 18.83 -4.36 3.68
C LEU A 35 19.46 -3.56 2.54
N ILE A 36 20.78 -3.65 2.36
CA ILE A 36 21.47 -3.00 1.24
C ILE A 36 21.06 -3.66 -0.08
N ALA A 37 21.02 -4.99 -0.12
CA ALA A 37 20.63 -5.75 -1.30
C ALA A 37 19.17 -5.48 -1.72
N THR A 38 18.24 -5.39 -0.76
CA THR A 38 16.83 -5.05 -1.06
C THR A 38 16.63 -3.57 -1.33
N GLY A 39 17.45 -2.69 -0.74
CA GLY A 39 17.43 -1.25 -1.01
C GLY A 39 17.84 -0.90 -2.45
N CYS A 40 18.74 -1.68 -3.06
CA CYS A 40 19.12 -1.51 -4.47
C CYS A 40 18.03 -1.94 -5.47
N THR A 41 17.00 -2.65 -5.03
CA THR A 41 15.81 -2.96 -5.85
C THR A 41 14.63 -2.03 -5.56
N ALA A 42 14.84 -0.98 -4.78
CA ALA A 42 13.80 0.03 -4.59
C ALA A 42 13.46 0.62 -5.97
N PRO A 43 12.17 0.62 -6.38
CA PRO A 43 11.79 1.25 -7.63
C PRO A 43 12.17 2.72 -7.57
N ASP A 44 12.80 3.21 -8.64
CA ASP A 44 13.04 4.64 -8.79
C ASP A 44 11.70 5.36 -8.65
N VAL A 45 11.60 6.27 -7.67
CA VAL A 45 10.39 7.06 -7.49
C VAL A 45 10.40 8.10 -8.61
N VAL A 46 9.75 7.77 -9.72
CA VAL A 46 9.47 8.72 -10.79
C VAL A 46 8.52 9.77 -10.22
N LEU A 47 9.08 10.88 -9.75
CA LEU A 47 8.28 12.05 -9.40
C LEU A 47 7.58 12.54 -10.67
N PRO A 48 6.26 12.76 -10.65
CA PRO A 48 5.56 13.33 -11.79
C PRO A 48 6.19 14.68 -12.15
N THR A 49 6.84 14.75 -13.31
CA THR A 49 7.40 15.99 -13.86
C THR A 49 6.28 16.80 -14.50
N ALA A 50 5.97 17.94 -13.90
CA ALA A 50 4.88 18.86 -14.26
C ALA A 50 3.48 18.23 -14.15
N PRO A 51 2.41 19.01 -13.88
CA PRO A 51 1.08 18.47 -14.06
C PRO A 51 0.94 18.11 -15.54
N ALA A 52 0.86 16.81 -15.83
CA ALA A 52 0.39 16.37 -17.13
C ALA A 52 -0.96 17.05 -17.37
N GLU A 53 -1.18 17.55 -18.59
CA GLU A 53 -2.48 18.06 -19.01
C GLU A 53 -3.59 17.07 -18.56
N PRO A 54 -4.76 17.56 -18.10
CA PRO A 54 -5.82 16.68 -17.60
C PRO A 54 -6.14 15.59 -18.62
N LEU A 55 -6.33 14.35 -18.15
CA LEU A 55 -6.75 13.26 -19.01
C LEU A 55 -8.12 13.62 -19.60
N ARG A 56 -8.26 13.56 -20.93
CA ARG A 56 -9.52 13.88 -21.63
C ARG A 56 -10.18 12.59 -22.11
N VAL A 57 -11.45 12.41 -21.78
CA VAL A 57 -12.23 11.22 -22.08
C VAL A 57 -13.47 11.61 -22.89
N VAL A 58 -13.83 10.78 -23.86
CA VAL A 58 -15.06 10.92 -24.68
C VAL A 58 -15.83 9.62 -24.52
N SER A 59 -17.16 9.69 -24.34
CA SER A 59 -17.97 8.50 -24.12
C SER A 59 -19.03 8.33 -25.21
N LEU A 60 -18.82 7.30 -26.03
CA LEU A 60 -19.76 6.89 -27.04
C LEU A 60 -20.52 5.66 -26.54
N GLY A 61 -21.84 5.76 -26.45
CA GLY A 61 -22.66 4.68 -25.93
C GLY A 61 -24.15 4.90 -26.10
N ASP A 62 -24.92 4.08 -25.40
CA ASP A 62 -26.38 4.10 -25.39
C ASP A 62 -26.93 4.71 -24.08
N SER A 63 -28.21 4.47 -23.79
CA SER A 63 -28.89 4.98 -22.59
C SER A 63 -28.27 4.51 -21.27
N TYR A 64 -27.51 3.41 -21.25
CA TYR A 64 -26.79 2.97 -20.05
C TYR A 64 -25.56 3.85 -19.79
N SER A 65 -24.91 4.34 -20.85
CA SER A 65 -23.76 5.24 -20.75
C SER A 65 -24.17 6.65 -20.33
N THR A 66 -25.37 7.10 -20.70
CA THR A 66 -25.92 8.41 -20.31
C THR A 66 -26.48 8.45 -18.90
N GLY A 67 -26.66 7.27 -18.26
CA GLY A 67 -27.26 7.16 -16.93
C GLY A 67 -28.76 7.40 -16.91
N THR A 68 -29.46 7.10 -18.01
CA THR A 68 -30.92 7.29 -18.13
C THR A 68 -31.65 6.56 -16.99
N GLY A 69 -32.52 7.27 -16.27
CA GLY A 69 -33.22 6.73 -15.12
C GLY A 69 -33.77 7.82 -14.19
N PRO A 70 -34.01 7.52 -12.90
CA PRO A 70 -34.59 8.48 -11.95
C PRO A 70 -33.59 9.51 -11.42
N ALA A 71 -32.32 9.46 -11.85
CA ALA A 71 -31.30 10.40 -11.43
C ALA A 71 -31.55 11.80 -12.00
N GLU A 72 -30.99 12.81 -11.34
CA GLU A 72 -31.14 14.20 -11.75
C GLU A 72 -30.57 14.41 -13.18
N PRO A 73 -31.34 15.05 -14.07
CA PRO A 73 -30.86 15.39 -15.40
C PRO A 73 -29.62 16.28 -15.34
N LEU A 74 -28.74 16.12 -16.32
CA LEU A 74 -27.56 16.96 -16.42
C LEU A 74 -27.98 18.42 -16.74
N PRO A 75 -27.55 19.40 -15.94
CA PRO A 75 -27.87 20.80 -16.21
C PRO A 75 -27.37 21.26 -17.58
N GLY A 76 -28.24 21.90 -18.35
CA GLY A 76 -27.91 22.39 -19.69
C GLY A 76 -27.99 21.33 -20.80
N ASP A 77 -28.25 20.07 -20.47
CA ASP A 77 -28.49 19.04 -21.47
C ASP A 77 -29.87 19.23 -22.13
N PRO A 78 -29.98 19.10 -23.46
CA PRO A 78 -31.26 19.21 -24.16
C PRO A 78 -32.26 18.10 -23.80
N GLY A 79 -31.85 17.08 -23.03
CA GLY A 79 -32.71 16.02 -22.49
C GLY A 79 -33.04 14.91 -23.49
N VAL A 80 -32.70 15.08 -24.77
CA VAL A 80 -32.98 14.11 -25.84
C VAL A 80 -32.27 12.78 -25.59
N CYS A 81 -31.08 12.83 -24.99
CA CYS A 81 -30.26 11.65 -24.69
C CYS A 81 -30.42 11.15 -23.25
N GLY A 82 -31.32 11.74 -22.44
CA GLY A 82 -31.58 11.29 -21.07
C GLY A 82 -30.35 11.36 -20.16
N ARG A 83 -29.47 12.33 -20.39
CA ARG A 83 -28.17 12.42 -19.71
C ARG A 83 -28.35 12.87 -18.27
N THR A 84 -27.73 12.17 -17.34
CA THR A 84 -27.86 12.45 -15.90
C THR A 84 -26.52 12.73 -15.24
N VAL A 85 -26.56 13.40 -14.09
CA VAL A 85 -25.38 13.64 -13.26
C VAL A 85 -24.76 12.37 -12.70
N ALA A 86 -25.56 11.30 -12.61
CA ALA A 86 -25.17 10.01 -12.01
C ALA A 86 -24.75 8.94 -13.06
N SER A 87 -24.49 9.33 -14.31
CA SER A 87 -23.95 8.39 -15.30
C SER A 87 -22.64 7.76 -14.81
N SER A 88 -22.51 6.44 -14.98
CA SER A 88 -21.32 5.69 -14.53
C SER A 88 -20.03 6.23 -15.13
N VAL A 89 -20.09 6.72 -16.37
CA VAL A 89 -18.98 7.34 -17.09
C VAL A 89 -18.51 8.63 -16.40
N ARG A 90 -19.44 9.52 -16.02
CA ARG A 90 -19.10 10.77 -15.35
C ARG A 90 -18.49 10.52 -13.97
N VAL A 91 -19.05 9.56 -13.23
CA VAL A 91 -18.50 9.13 -11.93
C VAL A 91 -17.09 8.59 -12.11
N ALA A 92 -16.88 7.69 -13.06
CA ALA A 92 -15.55 7.12 -13.32
C ALA A 92 -14.53 8.17 -13.77
N ALA A 93 -14.92 9.12 -14.63
CA ALA A 93 -14.05 10.21 -15.06
C ALA A 93 -13.64 11.11 -13.88
N ALA A 94 -14.57 11.45 -12.99
CA ALA A 94 -14.29 12.25 -11.80
C ALA A 94 -13.33 11.53 -10.84
N GLU A 95 -13.52 10.23 -10.61
CA GLU A 95 -12.66 9.42 -9.73
C GLU A 95 -11.20 9.38 -10.20
N VAL A 96 -10.96 9.42 -11.52
CA VAL A 96 -9.59 9.41 -12.09
C VAL A 96 -9.06 10.81 -12.42
N GLY A 97 -9.79 11.87 -12.06
CA GLY A 97 -9.40 13.26 -12.34
C GLY A 97 -9.38 13.60 -13.84
N ALA A 98 -10.19 12.91 -14.64
CA ALA A 98 -10.32 13.17 -16.07
C ALA A 98 -11.41 14.19 -16.39
N GLU A 99 -11.18 14.96 -17.45
CA GLU A 99 -12.17 15.81 -18.10
C GLU A 99 -13.01 14.95 -19.07
N LEU A 100 -14.33 14.93 -18.89
CA LEU A 100 -15.24 14.28 -19.83
C LEU A 100 -15.70 15.29 -20.91
N VAL A 101 -15.20 15.12 -22.13
CA VAL A 101 -15.22 16.10 -23.24
C VAL A 101 -16.17 15.69 -24.37
N ASP A 102 -17.37 15.25 -24.06
CA ASP A 102 -18.51 15.31 -25.00
C ASP A 102 -19.84 15.23 -24.24
N ALA A 103 -19.75 15.53 -22.95
CA ALA A 103 -20.79 15.28 -22.00
C ALA A 103 -21.50 16.56 -21.58
#